data_AF-A0A852JE33-F1
#
_entry.id   AF-A0A852JE33-F1
#
_cell.length_a   1.000
_cell.length_b   1.000
_cell.length_c   1.000
_cell.angle_alpha   90.00
_cell.angle_beta   90.00
_cell.angle_gamma   90.00
#
_symmetry.space_group_name_H-M   'P 1'
#
loop_
_entity.id
_entity.type
_entity.pdbx_description
1 polymer ?
#
loop_
_entity_poly.entity_id
_entity_poly.type
_entity_poly.pdbx_seq_one_letter_code
_entity_poly.pdbx_strand_id
1 'polypeptide(L)'
;MKLLTHNMLTSHVRGLQPGGGFPLQIQKGEIGGAAWCPLPPRQVTLPLPPWQVEVLEGSLQCPASGRRFPISRGIPNMLLSEEEA
;
A
#
# COMPACT_ATOMS: atom_id res chain seq x y z
N MET A 1 2.62 -6.69 0.73
CA MET A 1 3.36 -5.50 0.26
C MET A 1 3.74 -4.70 1.47
N LYS A 2 5.00 -4.28 1.60
CA LYS A 2 5.42 -3.48 2.75
C LYS A 2 4.70 -2.14 2.74
N LEU A 3 4.33 -1.59 3.90
CA LEU A 3 3.68 -0.29 3.97
C LEU A 3 4.56 0.81 3.35
N LEU A 4 5.88 0.67 3.45
CA LEU A 4 6.82 1.55 2.74
C LEU A 4 6.65 1.53 1.21
N THR A 5 6.35 0.37 0.61
CA THR A 5 6.20 0.27 -0.86
C THR A 5 5.01 1.06 -1.38
N HIS A 6 3.96 1.21 -0.57
CA HIS A 6 2.81 2.03 -0.91
C HIS A 6 3.17 3.51 -1.14
N ASN A 7 4.17 4.04 -0.43
CA ASN A 7 4.62 5.42 -0.56
C ASN A 7 5.34 5.71 -1.88
N MET A 8 5.71 4.68 -2.64
CA MET A 8 6.35 4.83 -3.95
C MET A 8 5.38 4.54 -5.11
N LEU A 9 4.12 4.17 -4.81
CA LEU A 9 3.13 3.87 -5.83
C LEU A 9 2.30 5.10 -6.18
N THR A 10 2.20 5.40 -7.46
CA THR A 10 1.36 6.46 -8.02
C THR A 10 0.43 5.86 -9.06
N SER A 11 -0.83 6.31 -9.09
CA SER A 11 -1.76 5.94 -10.15
C SER A 11 -1.46 6.73 -11.42
N HIS A 12 -1.41 6.04 -12.56
CA HIS A 12 -1.19 6.63 -13.89
C HIS A 12 -2.42 6.49 -14.81
N VAL A 13 -3.61 6.41 -14.24
CA VAL A 13 -4.87 6.44 -15.02
C VAL A 13 -4.94 7.69 -15.88
N ARG A 14 -5.43 7.53 -17.11
CA ARG A 14 -5.56 8.61 -18.10
C ARG A 14 -6.40 9.77 -17.56
N GLY A 15 -5.99 11.00 -17.88
CA GLY A 15 -6.72 12.23 -17.51
C GLY A 15 -6.46 12.74 -16.09
N LEU A 16 -5.49 12.17 -15.37
CA LEU A 16 -5.06 12.69 -14.06
C LEU A 16 -4.29 14.00 -14.19
N GLN A 17 -4.60 14.96 -13.32
CA GLN A 17 -3.76 16.16 -13.17
C GLN A 17 -2.39 15.80 -12.58
N PRO A 18 -1.34 16.60 -12.82
CA PRO A 18 -0.02 16.40 -12.22
C PRO A 18 -0.13 16.28 -10.69
N GLY A 19 0.26 15.13 -10.14
CA GLY A 19 0.17 14.84 -8.70
C GLY A 19 -1.17 14.28 -8.22
N GLY A 20 -2.20 14.16 -9.07
CA GLY A 20 -3.51 13.62 -8.68
C GLY A 20 -3.53 12.11 -8.40
N GLY A 21 -2.50 11.39 -8.83
CA GLY A 21 -2.38 9.94 -8.63
C GLY A 21 -1.74 9.52 -7.30
N PHE A 22 -1.34 10.48 -6.46
CA PHE A 22 -0.62 10.22 -5.21
C PHE A 22 -1.15 11.14 -4.08
N PRO A 23 -1.26 10.64 -2.84
CA PRO A 23 -1.08 9.25 -2.39
C PRO A 23 -2.31 8.38 -2.71
N LEU A 24 -2.08 7.08 -2.91
CA LEU A 24 -3.17 6.12 -3.00
C LEU A 24 -3.78 5.90 -1.60
N GLN A 25 -5.08 5.64 -1.51
CA GLN A 25 -5.77 5.40 -0.23
C GLN A 25 -5.90 3.89 0.01
N ILE A 26 -5.46 3.40 1.18
CA ILE A 26 -5.65 2.00 1.58
C ILE A 26 -7.04 1.87 2.19
N GLN A 27 -7.96 1.19 1.49
CA GLN A 27 -9.37 1.07 1.91
C GLN A 27 -9.60 -0.06 2.92
N LYS A 28 -8.98 -1.21 2.68
CA LYS A 28 -9.01 -2.40 3.55
C LYS A 28 -7.71 -3.16 3.34
N GLY A 29 -7.08 -3.58 4.43
CA GLY A 29 -5.80 -4.28 4.41
C GLY A 29 -5.77 -5.33 5.52
N GLU A 30 -5.66 -6.61 5.16
CA GLU A 30 -5.16 -7.61 6.10
C GLU A 30 -3.67 -7.34 6.31
N ILE A 31 -3.27 -7.12 7.55
CA ILE A 31 -1.89 -6.76 7.88
C ILE A 31 -1.16 -8.02 8.34
N GLY A 32 -0.13 -8.41 7.59
CA GLY A 32 0.87 -9.39 7.98
C GLY A 32 2.11 -8.70 8.54
N GLY A 33 2.64 -9.20 9.64
CA GLY A 33 3.87 -8.67 10.24
C GLY A 33 4.10 -9.33 11.59
N ALA A 34 5.35 -9.69 11.87
CA ALA A 34 5.70 -10.19 13.19
C ALA A 34 5.46 -9.06 14.22
N ALA A 35 4.53 -9.28 15.16
CA ALA A 35 4.21 -8.33 16.23
C ALA A 35 5.40 -8.04 17.15
N TRP A 36 6.51 -8.76 17.01
CA TRP A 36 7.70 -8.67 17.85
C TRP A 36 8.98 -8.90 17.04
N CYS A 37 9.81 -7.86 16.94
CA CYS A 37 11.25 -8.05 16.96
C CYS A 37 11.69 -8.05 18.44
N PRO A 38 12.03 -9.20 19.05
CA PRO A 38 12.61 -9.19 20.38
C PRO A 38 13.98 -8.51 20.31
N LEU A 39 14.08 -7.27 20.81
CA LEU A 39 15.35 -6.59 21.05
C LEU A 39 15.75 -6.81 22.51
N PRO A 40 16.69 -7.73 22.82
CA PRO A 40 17.34 -7.73 24.13
C PRO A 40 18.18 -6.44 24.27
N PRO A 41 18.19 -5.73 25.43
CA PRO A 41 17.63 -6.08 26.74
C PRO A 41 16.43 -5.22 27.19
N ARG A 42 15.78 -4.47 26.30
CA ARG A 42 14.67 -3.55 26.68
C ARG A 42 13.34 -4.05 26.13
N GLN A 43 12.52 -4.61 27.02
CA GLN A 43 11.10 -4.94 26.79
C GLN A 43 10.28 -3.66 26.63
N VAL A 44 10.48 -2.94 25.53
CA VAL A 44 9.61 -1.85 25.12
C VAL A 44 8.85 -2.35 23.90
N THR A 45 7.52 -2.34 23.97
CA THR A 45 6.66 -2.48 22.80
C THR A 45 6.85 -1.22 21.96
N LEU A 46 7.82 -1.23 21.06
CA LEU A 46 7.97 -0.18 20.07
C LEU A 46 6.92 -0.42 18.97
N PRO A 47 6.22 0.63 18.48
CA PRO A 47 5.39 0.48 17.30
C PRO A 47 6.26 -0.06 16.16
N LEU A 48 5.75 -1.09 15.48
CA LEU A 48 6.48 -1.71 14.36
C LEU A 48 6.83 -0.62 13.34
N PRO A 49 8.08 -0.54 12.89
CA PRO A 49 8.44 0.40 11.86
C PRO A 49 7.74 0.05 10.54
N PRO A 50 7.50 1.03 9.65
CA PRO A 50 6.69 0.85 8.43
C PRO A 50 7.27 -0.16 7.42
N TRP A 51 8.56 -0.53 7.57
CA TRP A 51 9.19 -1.58 6.75
C TRP A 51 8.93 -3.01 7.26
N GLN A 52 8.45 -3.18 8.50
CA GLN A 52 8.06 -4.46 9.09
C GLN A 52 6.55 -4.75 8.99
N VAL A 53 5.77 -3.74 8.59
CA VAL A 53 4.34 -3.88 8.35
C VAL A 53 4.12 -4.25 6.90
N GLU A 54 3.47 -5.38 6.64
CA GLU A 54 3.10 -5.83 5.31
C GLU A 54 1.58 -5.93 5.19
N VAL A 55 1.02 -5.47 4.07
CA VAL A 55 -0.40 -5.69 3.73
C VAL A 55 -0.47 -6.94 2.86
N LEU A 56 -1.18 -7.98 3.30
CA LEU A 56 -1.35 -9.25 2.59
C LEU A 56 -2.49 -9.18 1.58
N GLU A 57 -3.68 -8.80 2.02
CA GLU A 57 -4.87 -8.68 1.19
C GLU A 57 -5.44 -7.27 1.32
N GLY A 58 -5.94 -6.67 0.24
CA GLY A 58 -6.50 -5.33 0.32
C GLY A 58 -6.76 -4.63 -1.01
N SER A 59 -6.98 -3.32 -0.96
CA SER A 59 -7.10 -2.50 -2.17
C SER A 59 -6.58 -1.08 -1.97
N LEU A 60 -5.84 -0.58 -2.96
CA LEU A 60 -5.41 0.82 -3.07
C LEU A 60 -6.39 1.58 -3.95
N GLN A 61 -6.84 2.75 -3.53
CA GLN A 61 -7.73 3.61 -4.31
C GLN A 61 -7.00 4.88 -4.75
N CYS A 62 -7.10 5.22 -6.03
CA CYS A 62 -6.67 6.52 -6.53
C CYS A 62 -7.65 7.61 -6.08
N PRO A 63 -7.20 8.72 -5.46
CA PRO A 63 -8.09 9.77 -4.99
C PRO A 63 -8.75 10.56 -6.14
N ALA A 64 -8.07 10.74 -7.26
CA ALA A 64 -8.57 11.56 -8.36
C ALA A 64 -9.39 10.76 -9.40
N SER A 65 -9.03 9.50 -9.69
CA SER A 65 -9.81 8.65 -10.61
C SER A 65 -10.79 7.72 -9.91
N GLY A 66 -10.66 7.52 -8.59
CA GLY A 66 -11.46 6.56 -7.83
C GLY A 66 -11.14 5.09 -8.12
N ARG A 67 -10.23 4.81 -9.07
CA ARG A 67 -9.82 3.46 -9.50
C ARG A 67 -9.23 2.68 -8.34
N ARG A 68 -9.55 1.38 -8.27
CA ARG A 68 -9.09 0.47 -7.22
C ARG A 68 -8.08 -0.53 -7.79
N PHE A 69 -6.96 -0.67 -7.10
CA PHE A 69 -5.89 -1.61 -7.40
C PHE A 69 -5.89 -2.69 -6.30
N PRO A 70 -6.29 -3.93 -6.61
CA PRO A 70 -6.35 -5.00 -5.62
C PRO A 70 -4.94 -5.44 -5.21
N ILE A 71 -4.79 -5.77 -3.93
CA ILE A 71 -3.58 -6.36 -3.34
C ILE A 71 -3.94 -7.80 -3.00
N SER A 72 -3.21 -8.76 -3.57
CA SER A 72 -3.36 -10.18 -3.23
C SER A 72 -2.01 -10.80 -2.94
N ARG A 73 -1.92 -11.60 -1.88
CA ARG A 73 -0.67 -12.23 -1.40
C ARG A 73 0.47 -11.23 -1.22
N GLY A 74 0.12 -10.02 -0.84
CA GLY A 74 1.05 -8.92 -0.65
C GLY A 74 1.64 -8.35 -1.93
N ILE A 75 1.04 -8.58 -3.09
CA ILE A 75 1.45 -7.99 -4.37
C ILE A 75 0.31 -7.09 -4.87
N PRO A 76 0.54 -5.76 -5.04
CA PRO A 76 -0.45 -4.87 -5.62
C PRO A 76 -0.53 -5.06 -7.14
N ASN A 77 -1.73 -5.19 -7.67
CA ASN A 77 -1.97 -5.22 -9.11
C ASN A 77 -2.23 -3.80 -9.63
N MET A 78 -1.28 -3.24 -10.37
CA MET A 78 -1.33 -1.89 -10.95
C MET A 78 -1.66 -1.88 -12.45
N LEU A 79 -2.12 -3.00 -13.01
CA LEU A 79 -2.47 -3.09 -14.42
C LEU A 79 -3.72 -2.24 -14.72
N LEU A 80 -3.64 -1.50 -15.82
CA LEU A 80 -4.73 -0.68 -16.37
C LEU A 80 -5.36 -1.40 -17.56
N SER A 81 -6.65 -1.19 -17.82
CA SER A 81 -7.23 -1.59 -19.11
C SER A 81 -6.78 -0.64 -20.22
N GLU A 82 -6.93 -1.04 -21.47
CA GLU A 82 -6.56 -0.23 -22.65
C GLU A 82 -7.30 1.13 -22.69
N GLU A 83 -8.48 1.20 -22.08
CA GLU A 83 -9.29 2.42 -21.98
C GLU A 83 -8.77 3.40 -20.91
N GLU A 84 -8.06 2.89 -19.91
CA GLU A 84 -7.58 3.63 -18.73
C GLU A 84 -6.11 4.04 -18.79
N ALA A 85 -5.36 3.47 -19.73
CA ALA A 85 -3.98 3.79 -20.03
C ALA A 85 -3.81 5.08 -20.85
#